data_AF-A0A382XGI8-F1
#
_entry.id   AF-A0A382XGI8-F1
#
_cell.length_a   1.000
_cell.length_b   1.000
_cell.length_c   1.000
_cell.angle_alpha   90.00
_cell.angle_beta   90.00
_cell.angle_gamma   90.00
#
_symmetry.space_group_name_H-M   'P 1'
#
loop_
_entity.id
_entity.type
_entity.pdbx_description
1 polymer ?
#
loop_
_entity_poly.entity_id
_entity_poly.type
_entity_poly.pdbx_seq_one_letter_code
_entity_poly.pdbx_strand_id
1 'polypeptide(L)'
;MNRVSDLWGENAEWERSIVDHPYEATLLKLDIAKAKNKLGWAPKWDLDTALEKTVSWYKSYYNGEDMGEMSLKQIEEYQVS
;
A
#
# COMPACT_ATOMS: atom_id res chain seq x y z
N MET A 1 -2.01 11.16 -9.19
CA MET A 1 -0.85 10.93 -8.30
C MET A 1 -1.13 11.54 -6.92
N ASN A 2 -2.37 11.42 -6.41
CA ASN A 2 -2.82 12.06 -5.16
C ASN A 2 -3.55 11.08 -4.23
N ARG A 3 -3.66 9.79 -4.59
CA ARG A 3 -4.54 8.83 -3.90
C ARG A 3 -4.23 8.72 -2.41
N VAL A 4 -2.94 8.70 -2.04
CA VAL A 4 -2.52 8.64 -0.63
C VAL A 4 -2.92 9.92 0.11
N SER A 5 -2.70 11.09 -0.48
CA SER A 5 -3.15 12.39 0.07
C SER A 5 -4.67 12.43 0.26
N ASP A 6 -5.43 11.96 -0.74
CA ASP A 6 -6.90 11.93 -0.68
C ASP A 6 -7.40 11.00 0.44
N LEU A 7 -6.76 9.82 0.61
CA LEU A 7 -7.06 8.87 1.67
C LEU A 7 -6.63 9.37 3.06
N TRP A 8 -5.54 10.14 3.12
CA TRP A 8 -5.08 10.76 4.36
C TRP A 8 -6.04 11.87 4.81
N GLY A 9 -6.52 12.70 3.89
CA GLY A 9 -7.38 13.83 4.22
C GLY A 9 -6.60 14.94 4.92
N GLU A 10 -7.29 15.80 5.67
CA GLU A 10 -6.70 16.91 6.45
C GLU A 10 -5.85 17.91 5.63
N ASN A 11 -6.18 18.07 4.35
CA ASN A 11 -5.38 18.87 3.40
C ASN A 11 -3.92 18.36 3.28
N ALA A 12 -3.71 17.04 3.41
CA ALA A 12 -2.40 16.44 3.19
C ALA A 12 -1.93 16.69 1.77
N GLU A 13 -0.88 17.48 1.62
CA GLU A 13 -0.25 17.77 0.35
C GLU A 13 1.11 17.08 0.26
N TRP A 14 1.49 16.70 -0.94
CA TRP A 14 2.83 16.20 -1.23
C TRP A 14 3.46 17.11 -2.27
N GLU A 15 4.75 17.39 -2.08
CA GLU A 15 5.54 18.19 -3.02
C GLU A 15 6.51 17.26 -3.75
N ARG A 16 6.60 17.41 -5.08
CA ARG A 16 7.64 16.73 -5.86
C ARG A 16 8.92 17.55 -5.73
N SER A 17 10.01 16.90 -5.33
CA SER A 17 11.35 17.49 -5.40
C SER A 17 11.64 18.02 -6.82
N ILE A 18 12.14 19.25 -6.89
CA ILE A 18 12.50 19.96 -8.14
C ILE A 18 13.95 19.67 -8.55
N VAL A 19 14.70 18.94 -7.71
CA VAL A 19 16.08 18.57 -7.99
C VAL A 19 16.10 17.55 -9.13
N ASP A 20 16.94 17.81 -10.15
CA ASP A 20 17.13 16.92 -11.29
C ASP A 20 17.82 15.63 -10.81
N HIS A 21 17.00 14.60 -10.53
CA HIS A 21 17.48 13.30 -10.11
C HIS A 21 18.00 12.55 -11.35
N PRO A 22 19.11 11.79 -11.24
CA PRO A 22 19.60 10.98 -12.35
C PRO A 22 18.48 10.06 -12.85
N TYR A 23 18.37 9.89 -14.18
CA TYR A 23 17.36 9.03 -14.80
C TYR A 23 17.29 7.68 -14.07
N GLU A 24 16.22 7.49 -13.29
CA GLU A 24 15.95 6.19 -12.67
C GLU A 24 15.77 5.17 -13.78
N ALA A 25 16.40 4.01 -13.61
CA ALA A 25 16.26 2.89 -14.53
C ALA A 25 14.76 2.59 -14.75
N THR A 26 14.40 2.18 -15.97
CA THR A 26 13.05 1.76 -16.34
C THR A 26 12.50 0.83 -15.27
N LEU A 27 11.43 1.26 -14.59
CA LEU A 27 10.69 0.57 -13.52
C LEU A 27 10.88 -0.95 -13.53
N LEU A 28 11.67 -1.46 -12.58
CA LEU A 28 11.90 -2.89 -12.43
C LEU A 28 10.63 -3.59 -11.95
N LYS A 29 10.15 -4.58 -12.71
CA LYS A 29 8.98 -5.40 -12.36
C LYS A 29 9.33 -6.87 -12.46
N LEU A 30 8.72 -7.68 -11.61
CA LEU A 30 8.81 -9.14 -11.65
C LEU A 30 7.59 -9.73 -12.35
N ASP A 31 7.82 -10.78 -13.14
CA ASP A 31 6.74 -11.57 -13.71
C ASP A 31 6.28 -12.66 -12.72
N ILE A 32 5.00 -12.61 -12.35
CA ILE A 32 4.36 -13.54 -11.41
C ILE A 32 3.73 -14.77 -12.10
N ALA A 33 3.81 -14.89 -13.44
CA ALA A 33 3.15 -15.94 -14.21
C ALA A 33 3.47 -17.36 -13.71
N LYS A 34 4.71 -17.60 -13.27
CA LYS A 34 5.11 -18.90 -12.71
C LYS A 34 4.33 -19.26 -11.43
N ALA A 35 4.17 -18.32 -10.50
CA ALA A 35 3.42 -18.54 -9.27
C ALA A 35 1.92 -18.70 -9.56
N LYS A 36 1.38 -17.87 -10.47
CA LYS A 36 -0.02 -17.97 -10.91
C LYS A 36 -0.34 -19.31 -11.54
N ASN A 37 0.49 -19.78 -12.48
CA ASN A 37 0.23 -21.01 -13.22
C ASN A 37 0.46 -22.27 -12.39
N LYS A 38 1.43 -22.27 -11.46
CA LYS A 38 1.79 -23.48 -10.70
C LYS A 38 1.11 -23.58 -9.34
N LEU A 39 0.79 -22.45 -8.70
CA LEU A 39 0.26 -22.41 -7.34
C LEU A 39 -1.17 -21.86 -7.30
N GLY A 40 -1.73 -21.43 -8.43
CA GLY A 40 -2.99 -20.67 -8.45
C GLY A 40 -2.88 -19.32 -7.74
N TRP A 41 -1.66 -18.84 -7.49
CA TRP A 41 -1.41 -17.66 -6.68
C TRP A 41 -1.79 -16.38 -7.45
N ALA A 42 -2.54 -15.50 -6.79
CA ALA A 42 -2.86 -14.17 -7.29
C ALA A 42 -2.84 -13.16 -6.13
N PRO A 43 -2.50 -11.89 -6.40
CA PRO A 43 -2.71 -10.81 -5.43
C PRO A 43 -4.19 -10.74 -5.06
N LYS A 44 -4.49 -10.64 -3.76
CA LYS A 44 -5.87 -10.52 -3.27
C LYS A 44 -6.35 -9.07 -3.22
N TRP A 45 -5.49 -8.17 -2.73
CA TRP A 45 -5.78 -6.74 -2.72
C TRP A 45 -5.20 -6.09 -3.96
N ASP A 46 -6.03 -5.27 -4.62
CA ASP A 46 -5.57 -4.36 -5.64
C ASP A 46 -4.82 -3.16 -5.03
N LEU A 47 -4.29 -2.30 -5.90
CA LEU A 47 -3.51 -1.15 -5.45
C LEU A 47 -4.34 -0.21 -4.55
N ASP A 48 -5.61 0.05 -4.91
CA ASP A 48 -6.45 0.96 -4.14
C ASP A 48 -6.74 0.43 -2.73
N THR A 49 -7.10 -0.84 -2.61
CA THR A 49 -7.30 -1.50 -1.32
C THR A 49 -6.01 -1.50 -0.50
N ALA A 50 -4.87 -1.80 -1.12
CA ALA A 50 -3.58 -1.81 -0.43
C ALA A 50 -3.20 -0.42 0.10
N LEU A 51 -3.47 0.65 -0.66
CA LEU A 51 -3.24 2.02 -0.22
C LEU A 51 -4.18 2.41 0.93
N GLU A 52 -5.46 2.03 0.88
CA GLU A 52 -6.43 2.26 1.95
C GLU A 52 -6.00 1.60 3.26
N LYS A 53 -5.61 0.31 3.21
CA LYS A 53 -5.14 -0.43 4.38
C LYS A 53 -3.86 0.17 4.94
N THR A 54 -2.94 0.62 4.08
CA THR A 54 -1.70 1.27 4.47
C THR A 54 -1.97 2.60 5.20
N VAL A 55 -2.77 3.48 4.62
CA VAL A 55 -3.12 4.78 5.22
C VAL A 55 -3.85 4.58 6.56
N SER A 56 -4.80 3.65 6.62
CA SER A 56 -5.52 3.31 7.85
C SER A 56 -4.57 2.84 8.95
N TRP A 57 -3.60 1.97 8.63
CA TRP A 57 -2.64 1.48 9.62
C TRP A 57 -1.78 2.61 10.20
N TYR A 58 -1.28 3.52 9.35
CA TYR A 58 -0.50 4.66 9.83
C TYR A 58 -1.32 5.65 10.64
N LYS A 59 -2.59 5.89 10.29
CA LYS A 59 -3.49 6.72 11.11
C LYS A 59 -3.68 6.13 12.51
N SER A 60 -3.94 4.83 12.61
CA SER A 60 -4.04 4.12 13.90
C SER A 60 -2.77 4.28 14.72
N TYR A 61 -1.60 4.18 14.08
CA TYR A 61 -0.31 4.39 14.75
C TYR A 61 -0.16 5.79 15.33
N TYR A 62 -0.45 6.84 14.54
CA TYR A 62 -0.37 8.23 15.02
C TYR A 62 -1.42 8.58 16.09
N ASN A 63 -2.56 7.88 16.09
CA ASN A 63 -3.59 8.02 17.11
C ASN A 63 -3.28 7.27 18.42
N GLY A 64 -2.18 6.50 18.47
CA GLY A 64 -1.81 5.72 19.66
C GLY A 64 -2.66 4.48 19.89
N GLU A 65 -3.25 3.91 18.83
CA GLU A 65 -4.01 2.67 18.91
C GLU A 65 -3.09 1.44 19.12
N ASP A 66 -3.67 0.30 19.50
CA ASP A 66 -2.93 -0.96 19.62
C ASP A 66 -2.58 -1.51 18.23
N MET A 67 -1.32 -1.36 17.84
CA MET A 67 -0.84 -1.81 16.53
C MET A 67 -0.74 -3.32 16.40
N GLY A 68 -0.69 -4.05 17.51
CA GLY A 68 -0.79 -5.51 17.50
C GLY A 68 -2.18 -5.94 17.06
N GLU A 69 -3.22 -5.39 17.70
CA GLU A 69 -4.62 -5.64 17.33
C GLU A 69 -4.92 -5.19 15.89
N MET A 70 -4.49 -3.98 15.51
CA MET A 70 -4.68 -3.45 14.15
C MET A 70 -4.03 -4.34 13.08
N SER A 71 -2.81 -4.82 13.33
CA SER A 71 -2.10 -5.69 12.39
C SER A 71 -2.76 -7.06 12.28
N LEU A 72 -3.19 -7.65 13.41
CA LEU A 72 -3.92 -8.93 13.42
C LEU A 72 -5.24 -8.81 12.65
N LYS A 73 -6.00 -7.74 12.86
CA LYS A 73 -7.23 -7.46 12.12
C LYS A 73 -6.98 -7.41 10.61
N GLN A 74 -5.94 -6.71 10.15
CA GLN A 74 -5.62 -6.65 8.72
C GLN A 74 -5.18 -8.01 8.15
N ILE A 75 -4.50 -8.85 8.94
CA ILE A 75 -4.16 -10.22 8.54
C ILE A 75 -5.43 -11.04 8.33
N GLU A 76 -6.39 -10.97 9.24
CA GLU A 76 -7.68 -11.65 9.11
C GLU A 76 -8.46 -11.17 7.87
N GLU A 77 -8.52 -9.86 7.65
CA GLU A 77 -9.16 -9.27 6.47
C GLU A 77 -8.53 -9.77 5.16
N TYR A 78 -7.21 -9.92 5.10
CA TYR A 78 -6.49 -10.47 3.94
C TYR A 78 -6.75 -11.97 3.73
N GLN A 79 -6.94 -12.72 4.80
CA GLN A 79 -7.23 -14.14 4.72
C GLN A 79 -8.62 -14.40 4.12
N VAL A 80 -9.60 -13.54 4.42
CA VAL A 80 -11.01 -13.71 4.00
C VAL A 80 -11.32 -13.09 2.63
N SER A 81 -10.59 -12.06 2.18
CA SER A 81 -10.77 -11.49 0.82
C SER A 81 -10.39 -12.48 -0.28
#